data_AF-A0A957E0D8-F1
#
_entry.id   AF-A0A957E0D8-F1
#
_cell.length_a   1.000
_cell.length_b   1.000
_cell.length_c   1.000
_cell.angle_alpha   90.00
_cell.angle_beta   90.00
_cell.angle_gamma   90.00
#
_symmetry.space_group_name_H-M   'P 1'
#
loop_
_entity.id
_entity.type
_entity.pdbx_description
1 polymer ?
#
loop_
_entity_poly.entity_id
_entity_poly.type
_entity_poly.pdbx_seq_one_letter_code
_entity_poly.pdbx_strand_id
1 'polypeptide(L)'
;MDDQIGFKITSASAVLGTSVSLTTWEGMWSPYAEEVYTAVLDHIKPTDIVLDIGAGDLRLARCMAEKAEKVYAIEMQSTLVEGILPSNLELFVDDARTRPFPTDINTAVLLMRHCTHFGLYWNKLTAVGCQRLITNARWRAGVETIDLSTPRVTYDMLDIGWYACQNGHTGFKRGLPEQLTTKMLDFVNEVSFCPACKIDGYNE
;
A
#
# COMPACT_ATOMS: atom_id res chain seq x y z
N MET A 1 -54.94 -25.17 -27.60
CA MET A 1 -54.48 -25.69 -26.29
C MET A 1 -53.11 -25.10 -26.10
N ASP A 2 -53.11 -23.86 -25.60
CA ASP A 2 -51.93 -23.08 -25.27
C ASP A 2 -51.66 -23.29 -23.77
N ASP A 3 -50.53 -23.91 -23.43
CA ASP A 3 -50.05 -23.93 -22.06
C ASP A 3 -49.09 -22.76 -21.84
N GLN A 4 -49.63 -21.67 -21.31
CA GLN A 4 -48.87 -20.59 -20.69
C GLN A 4 -48.41 -21.04 -19.29
N ILE A 5 -47.11 -21.30 -19.12
CA ILE A 5 -46.48 -21.28 -17.80
C ILE A 5 -45.87 -19.89 -17.61
N GLY A 6 -46.61 -19.04 -16.90
CA GLY A 6 -46.17 -17.72 -16.50
C GLY A 6 -45.15 -17.78 -15.36
N PHE A 7 -43.96 -17.23 -15.59
CA PHE A 7 -43.09 -16.75 -14.52
C PHE A 7 -43.19 -15.22 -14.48
N LYS A 8 -43.96 -14.69 -13.52
CA LYS A 8 -43.91 -13.27 -13.16
C LYS A 8 -42.58 -13.02 -12.45
N ILE A 9 -41.59 -12.50 -13.17
CA ILE A 9 -40.46 -11.81 -12.53
C ILE A 9 -41.00 -10.44 -12.10
N THR A 10 -41.37 -10.33 -10.83
CA THR A 10 -41.58 -9.03 -10.19
C THR A 10 -40.25 -8.29 -10.19
N SER A 11 -40.19 -7.13 -10.84
CA SER A 11 -39.03 -6.25 -10.87
C SER A 11 -38.68 -5.83 -9.45
N ALA A 12 -37.68 -6.49 -8.86
CA ALA A 12 -36.92 -5.92 -7.76
C ALA A 12 -36.20 -4.69 -8.34
N SER A 13 -36.58 -3.51 -7.84
CA SER A 13 -35.90 -2.26 -8.14
C SER A 13 -34.43 -2.43 -7.79
N ALA A 14 -33.58 -2.54 -8.81
CA ALA A 14 -32.14 -2.50 -8.63
C ALA A 14 -31.81 -1.11 -8.11
N VAL A 15 -31.49 -1.02 -6.82
CA VAL A 15 -30.73 0.11 -6.29
C VAL A 15 -29.41 0.08 -7.04
N LEU A 16 -29.32 0.91 -8.09
CA LEU A 16 -28.07 1.22 -8.77
C LEU A 16 -27.14 1.82 -7.71
N GLY A 17 -26.28 0.97 -7.15
CA GLY A 17 -25.19 1.41 -6.28
C GLY A 17 -24.42 2.47 -7.06
N THR A 18 -24.41 3.68 -6.52
CA THR A 18 -23.57 4.76 -7.02
C THR A 18 -22.13 4.24 -7.04
N SER A 19 -21.50 4.26 -8.20
CA SER A 19 -20.09 3.92 -8.33
C SER A 19 -19.28 4.91 -7.49
N VAL A 20 -18.90 4.51 -6.29
CA VAL A 20 -18.00 5.28 -5.43
C VAL A 20 -16.67 5.40 -6.17
N SER A 21 -16.20 6.63 -6.38
CA SER A 21 -14.94 6.88 -7.10
C SER A 21 -13.75 6.26 -6.36
N LEU A 22 -12.67 5.91 -7.05
CA LEU A 22 -11.46 5.38 -6.40
C LEU A 22 -10.92 6.34 -5.33
N THR A 23 -10.94 7.65 -5.59
CA THR A 23 -10.56 8.68 -4.62
C THR A 23 -11.46 8.68 -3.38
N THR A 24 -12.76 8.42 -3.55
CA THR A 24 -13.68 8.29 -2.41
C THR A 24 -13.40 7.03 -1.62
N TRP A 25 -13.09 5.90 -2.28
CA TRP A 25 -12.68 4.66 -1.61
C TRP A 25 -11.35 4.81 -0.86
N GLU A 26 -10.37 5.51 -1.42
CA GLU A 26 -9.09 5.77 -0.76
C GLU A 26 -9.22 6.60 0.53
N GLY A 27 -10.20 7.50 0.58
CA GLY A 27 -10.50 8.28 1.77
C GLY A 27 -11.32 7.53 2.83
N MET A 28 -11.83 6.33 2.54
CA MET A 28 -12.57 5.55 3.52
C MET A 28 -11.62 4.82 4.46
N TRP A 29 -11.85 4.99 5.76
CA TRP A 29 -11.15 4.23 6.79
C TRP A 29 -11.92 2.97 7.16
N SER A 30 -11.19 1.86 7.29
CA SER A 30 -11.65 0.63 7.96
C SER A 30 -10.46 0.01 8.66
N PRO A 31 -10.62 -0.51 9.89
CA PRO A 31 -9.56 -1.25 10.53
C PRO A 31 -9.22 -2.50 9.72
N TYR A 32 -7.95 -2.92 9.77
CA TYR A 32 -7.54 -4.24 9.30
C TYR A 32 -7.82 -5.30 10.36
N ALA A 33 -7.89 -6.55 9.89
CA ALA A 33 -7.90 -7.71 10.77
C ALA A 33 -6.56 -7.84 11.52
N GLU A 34 -6.60 -8.44 12.70
CA GLU A 34 -5.47 -8.52 13.63
C GLU A 34 -4.25 -9.20 13.00
N GLU A 35 -4.46 -10.18 12.12
CA GLU A 35 -3.39 -10.91 11.45
C GLU A 35 -2.52 -9.99 10.57
N VAL A 36 -3.12 -8.94 9.98
CA VAL A 36 -2.38 -7.95 9.20
C VAL A 36 -1.49 -7.10 10.11
N TYR A 37 -1.99 -6.72 11.28
CA TYR A 37 -1.20 -5.96 12.25
C TYR A 37 -0.06 -6.80 12.82
N THR A 38 -0.32 -8.05 13.19
CA THR A 38 0.72 -8.99 13.64
C THR A 38 1.82 -9.12 12.58
N ALA A 39 1.45 -9.30 11.31
CA ALA A 39 2.43 -9.39 10.23
C ALA A 39 3.27 -8.11 10.07
N VAL A 40 2.72 -6.91 10.29
CA VAL A 40 3.52 -5.68 10.35
C VAL A 40 4.44 -5.69 11.56
N LEU A 41 3.91 -5.98 12.75
CA LEU A 41 4.64 -5.91 14.01
C LEU A 41 5.81 -6.90 14.07
N ASP A 42 5.74 -8.03 13.37
CA ASP A 42 6.82 -9.01 13.24
C ASP A 42 8.04 -8.45 12.48
N HIS A 43 7.86 -7.37 11.71
CA HIS A 43 8.93 -6.70 10.97
C HIS A 43 9.47 -5.44 11.66
N ILE A 44 8.82 -4.98 12.74
CA ILE A 44 9.24 -3.83 13.54
C ILE A 44 10.33 -4.23 14.53
N LYS A 45 11.37 -3.41 14.62
CA LYS A 45 12.54 -3.61 15.48
C LYS A 45 12.62 -2.53 16.57
N PRO A 46 13.26 -2.82 17.72
CA PRO A 46 13.49 -1.85 18.78
C PRO A 46 14.20 -0.56 18.40
N THR A 47 15.01 -0.58 17.34
CA THR A 47 15.78 0.57 16.86
C THR A 47 15.06 1.33 15.72
N ASP A 48 13.83 0.94 15.40
CA ASP A 48 13.11 1.58 14.29
C ASP A 48 12.59 2.95 14.72
N ILE A 49 12.80 3.94 13.85
CA ILE A 49 12.07 5.21 13.85
C ILE A 49 11.08 5.10 12.70
N VAL A 50 9.82 4.88 13.05
CA VAL A 50 8.77 4.43 12.14
C VAL A 50 7.91 5.60 11.67
N LEU A 51 7.54 5.64 10.40
CA LEU A 51 6.46 6.48 9.87
C LEU A 51 5.24 5.62 9.51
N ASP A 52 4.10 5.84 10.15
CA ASP A 52 2.80 5.24 9.80
C ASP A 52 1.99 6.19 8.90
N ILE A 53 1.83 5.83 7.63
CA ILE A 53 1.19 6.67 6.60
C ILE A 53 -0.29 6.28 6.51
N GLY A 54 -1.19 7.23 6.85
CA GLY A 54 -2.64 6.99 6.95
C GLY A 54 -2.97 6.12 8.16
N ALA A 55 -2.54 6.60 9.32
CA ALA A 55 -2.55 5.84 10.56
C ALA A 55 -3.97 5.57 11.11
N GLY A 56 -5.03 6.15 10.52
CA GLY A 56 -6.40 5.90 10.90
C GLY A 56 -6.68 6.26 12.36
N ASP A 57 -7.24 5.32 13.12
CA ASP A 57 -7.50 5.48 14.57
C ASP A 57 -6.25 5.30 15.45
N LEU A 58 -5.05 5.26 14.85
CA LEU A 58 -3.75 5.09 15.50
C LEU A 58 -3.55 3.74 16.18
N ARG A 59 -4.42 2.76 15.95
CA ARG A 59 -4.30 1.47 16.64
C ARG A 59 -2.98 0.76 16.32
N LEU A 60 -2.62 0.69 15.04
CA LEU A 60 -1.33 0.10 14.64
C LEU A 60 -0.16 0.94 15.13
N ALA A 61 -0.22 2.27 14.97
CA ALA A 61 0.80 3.19 15.48
C ALA A 61 1.09 3.01 16.98
N ARG A 62 0.03 2.79 17.80
CA ARG A 62 0.16 2.49 19.23
C ARG A 62 0.86 1.15 19.48
N CYS A 63 0.47 0.10 18.77
CA CYS A 63 1.15 -1.20 18.86
C CYS A 63 2.62 -1.12 18.42
N MET A 64 2.94 -0.30 17.42
CA MET A 64 4.32 -0.07 17.00
C MET A 64 5.11 0.71 18.05
N ALA A 65 4.50 1.68 18.72
CA ALA A 65 5.14 2.47 19.78
C ALA A 65 5.55 1.62 21.00
N GLU A 66 4.92 0.46 21.21
CA GLU A 66 5.34 -0.52 22.22
C GLU A 66 6.62 -1.28 21.84
N LYS A 67 6.98 -1.30 20.55
CA LYS A 67 8.10 -2.09 20.00
C LYS A 67 9.24 -1.26 19.44
N ALA A 68 8.95 -0.09 18.87
CA ALA A 68 9.90 0.77 18.16
C ALA A 68 10.48 1.86 19.07
N GLU A 69 11.58 2.47 18.65
CA GLU A 69 12.19 3.59 19.36
C GLU A 69 11.28 4.83 19.32
N LYS A 70 10.78 5.16 18.13
CA LYS A 70 9.87 6.28 17.89
C LYS A 70 8.90 5.96 16.76
N VAL A 71 7.69 6.49 16.85
CA VAL A 71 6.68 6.41 15.80
C VAL A 71 6.18 7.82 15.47
N TYR A 72 6.20 8.16 14.19
CA TYR A 72 5.45 9.28 13.62
C TYR A 72 4.21 8.70 12.94
N ALA A 73 3.03 9.25 13.24
CA ALA A 73 1.78 8.88 12.57
C ALA A 73 1.27 10.07 11.76
N ILE A 74 0.84 9.83 10.51
CA ILE A 74 0.12 10.84 9.72
C ILE A 74 -1.29 10.34 9.45
N GLU A 75 -2.29 11.12 9.83
CA GLU A 75 -3.70 10.88 9.50
C GLU A 75 -4.37 12.21 9.15
N MET A 76 -5.12 12.27 8.05
CA MET A 76 -5.78 13.51 7.63
C MET A 76 -7.13 13.74 8.33
N GLN A 77 -7.80 12.68 8.76
CA GLN A 77 -9.10 12.71 9.42
C GLN A 77 -8.92 12.84 10.92
N SER A 78 -8.92 14.07 11.42
CA SER A 78 -8.80 14.36 12.85
C SER A 78 -9.87 13.67 13.72
N THR A 79 -11.02 13.33 13.13
CA THR A 79 -12.14 12.66 13.82
C THR A 79 -11.88 11.20 14.13
N LEU A 80 -10.88 10.56 13.52
CA LEU A 80 -10.50 9.18 13.83
C LEU A 80 -9.54 9.11 15.03
N VAL A 81 -8.92 10.23 15.38
CA VAL A 81 -7.85 10.31 16.36
C VAL A 81 -8.43 10.62 17.73
N GLU A 82 -8.18 9.74 18.69
CA GLU A 82 -8.59 9.95 20.08
C GLU A 82 -7.55 9.43 21.09
N GLY A 83 -7.66 9.93 22.32
CA GLY A 83 -6.92 9.44 23.48
C GLY A 83 -5.53 10.02 23.67
N ILE A 84 -4.93 9.71 24.81
CA ILE A 84 -3.57 10.13 25.17
C ILE A 84 -2.57 9.34 24.31
N LEU A 85 -1.57 10.01 23.74
CA LEU A 85 -0.52 9.37 22.95
C LEU A 85 0.62 8.88 23.86
N PRO A 86 1.22 7.70 23.59
CA PRO A 86 2.51 7.33 24.16
C PRO A 86 3.57 8.41 23.93
N SER A 87 4.54 8.53 24.84
CA SER A 87 5.56 9.59 24.76
C SER A 87 6.47 9.50 23.53
N ASN A 88 6.56 8.33 22.89
CA ASN A 88 7.32 8.09 21.66
C ASN A 88 6.44 8.01 20.41
N LEU A 89 5.14 8.35 20.49
CA LEU A 89 4.24 8.45 19.36
C LEU A 89 3.88 9.91 19.08
N GLU A 90 4.34 10.44 17.96
CA GLU A 90 4.06 11.80 17.51
C GLU A 90 3.03 11.78 16.37
N LEU A 91 1.93 12.49 16.55
CA LEU A 91 0.86 12.55 15.56
C LEU A 91 0.93 13.84 14.73
N PHE A 92 0.78 13.68 13.42
CA PHE A 92 0.54 14.73 12.47
C PHE A 92 -0.85 14.59 11.86
N VAL A 93 -1.74 15.53 12.21
CA VAL A 93 -3.06 15.63 11.58
C VAL A 93 -2.91 16.43 10.28
N ASP A 94 -2.66 15.74 9.16
CA ASP A 94 -2.24 16.37 7.91
C ASP A 94 -2.43 15.42 6.71
N ASP A 95 -2.35 15.95 5.49
CA ASP A 95 -2.32 15.14 4.28
C ASP A 95 -0.90 14.61 4.04
N ALA A 96 -0.75 13.29 4.15
CA ALA A 96 0.52 12.60 3.92
C ALA A 96 1.10 12.82 2.51
N ARG A 97 0.30 13.27 1.53
CA ARG A 97 0.77 13.58 0.17
C ARG A 97 1.61 14.85 0.16
N THR A 98 1.19 15.89 0.88
CA THR A 98 1.82 17.22 0.86
C THR A 98 2.80 17.43 2.01
N ARG A 99 2.57 16.80 3.16
CA ARG A 99 3.41 16.96 4.35
C ARG A 99 4.85 16.44 4.13
N PRO A 100 5.92 17.21 4.42
CA PRO A 100 7.28 16.68 4.44
C PRO A 100 7.44 15.52 5.43
N PHE A 101 8.13 14.46 5.03
CA PHE A 101 8.40 13.32 5.92
C PHE A 101 9.56 13.64 6.88
N PRO A 102 9.54 13.14 8.13
CA PRO A 102 10.66 13.33 9.04
C PRO A 102 11.93 12.68 8.49
N THR A 103 13.08 13.31 8.73
CA THR A 103 14.37 12.93 8.12
C THR A 103 15.14 11.87 8.89
N ASP A 104 14.66 11.48 10.06
CA ASP A 104 15.24 10.48 10.96
C ASP A 104 14.60 9.09 10.81
N ILE A 105 13.57 8.95 9.96
CA ILE A 105 12.87 7.69 9.76
C ILE A 105 13.75 6.67 9.05
N ASN A 106 13.74 5.43 9.53
CA ASN A 106 14.43 4.31 8.88
C ASN A 106 13.46 3.26 8.34
N THR A 107 12.21 3.26 8.84
CA THR A 107 11.17 2.29 8.48
C THR A 107 9.85 3.04 8.27
N ALA A 108 9.07 2.65 7.27
CA ALA A 108 7.75 3.19 7.03
C ALA A 108 6.72 2.08 6.89
N VAL A 109 5.47 2.38 7.22
CA VAL A 109 4.31 1.51 7.10
C VAL A 109 3.27 2.20 6.23
N LEU A 110 2.77 1.49 5.21
CA LEU A 110 1.70 1.95 4.33
C LEU A 110 0.68 0.82 4.14
N LEU A 111 -0.31 0.75 5.02
CA LEU A 111 -1.43 -0.20 4.88
C LEU A 111 -2.62 0.47 4.18
N MET A 112 -2.51 0.65 2.87
CA MET A 112 -3.57 1.21 2.03
C MET A 112 -3.77 0.35 0.78
N ARG A 113 -4.62 -0.69 0.86
CA ARG A 113 -4.85 -1.65 -0.25
C ARG A 113 -5.31 -1.01 -1.57
N HIS A 114 -5.86 0.20 -1.51
CA HIS A 114 -6.35 0.94 -2.66
C HIS A 114 -5.52 2.17 -3.01
N CYS A 115 -4.28 2.26 -2.50
CA CYS A 115 -3.40 3.39 -2.76
C CYS A 115 -3.10 3.58 -4.25
N THR A 116 -3.46 4.74 -4.77
CA THR A 116 -3.13 5.24 -6.11
C THR A 116 -1.91 6.15 -6.11
N HIS A 117 -1.40 6.50 -4.93
CA HIS A 117 -0.26 7.42 -4.73
C HIS A 117 1.03 6.70 -4.29
N PHE A 118 1.14 5.39 -4.55
CA PHE A 118 2.26 4.58 -4.03
C PHE A 118 3.63 5.14 -4.44
N GLY A 119 3.81 5.49 -5.71
CA GLY A 119 5.08 6.06 -6.18
C GLY A 119 5.41 7.40 -5.49
N LEU A 120 4.41 8.23 -5.17
CA LEU A 120 4.65 9.49 -4.46
C LEU A 120 5.25 9.19 -3.09
N TYR A 121 4.68 8.24 -2.37
CA TYR A 121 5.22 7.82 -1.07
C TYR A 121 6.59 7.19 -1.20
N TRP A 122 6.81 6.36 -2.22
CA TRP A 122 8.14 5.83 -2.53
C TRP A 122 9.18 6.94 -2.65
N ASN A 123 8.93 7.95 -3.49
CA ASN A 123 9.86 9.06 -3.72
C ASN A 123 10.12 9.88 -2.45
N LYS A 124 9.08 10.12 -1.64
CA LYS A 124 9.24 10.85 -0.39
C LYS A 124 10.06 10.07 0.63
N LEU A 125 9.85 8.77 0.74
CA LEU A 125 10.59 7.88 1.63
C LEU A 125 12.07 7.78 1.23
N THR A 126 12.36 7.59 -0.06
CA THR A 126 13.74 7.52 -0.55
C THR A 126 14.46 8.87 -0.39
N ALA A 127 13.78 10.00 -0.61
CA ALA A 127 14.36 11.33 -0.47
C ALA A 127 14.82 11.64 0.97
N VAL A 128 14.20 11.04 1.98
CA VAL A 128 14.60 11.18 3.39
C VAL A 128 15.52 10.05 3.87
N GLY A 129 15.95 9.14 2.98
CA GLY A 129 16.84 8.04 3.33
C GLY A 129 16.19 6.91 4.10
N CYS A 130 14.85 6.77 4.03
CA CYS A 130 14.14 5.64 4.63
C CYS A 130 14.62 4.32 4.00
N GLN A 131 14.86 3.30 4.82
CA GLN A 131 15.48 2.05 4.39
C GLN A 131 14.45 0.98 4.04
N ARG A 132 13.32 0.94 4.76
CA ARG A 132 12.32 -0.14 4.62
C ARG A 132 10.90 0.41 4.50
N LEU A 133 10.10 -0.19 3.63
CA LEU A 133 8.66 0.03 3.56
C LEU A 133 7.93 -1.28 3.79
N ILE A 134 7.11 -1.33 4.84
CA ILE A 134 6.19 -2.44 5.12
C ILE A 134 4.81 -2.05 4.58
N THR A 135 4.25 -2.83 3.67
CA THR A 135 3.04 -2.41 2.94
C THR A 135 2.18 -3.57 2.48
N ASN A 136 0.91 -3.29 2.18
CA ASN A 136 0.02 -4.19 1.45
C ASN A 136 -0.51 -3.56 0.16
N ALA A 137 0.03 -2.39 -0.24
CA ALA A 137 -0.55 -1.57 -1.28
C ALA A 137 -0.36 -2.17 -2.70
N ARG A 138 0.81 -2.76 -3.00
CA ARG A 138 1.11 -3.29 -4.35
C ARG A 138 0.27 -4.53 -4.67
N TRP A 139 0.17 -5.45 -3.72
CA TRP A 139 -0.53 -6.74 -3.90
C TRP A 139 -1.99 -6.73 -3.45
N ARG A 140 -2.40 -5.69 -2.69
CA ARG A 140 -3.75 -5.54 -2.11
C ARG A 140 -4.14 -6.68 -1.15
N ALA A 141 -3.18 -7.53 -0.80
CA ALA A 141 -3.30 -8.69 0.04
C ALA A 141 -1.93 -9.00 0.68
N GLY A 142 -1.95 -9.66 1.83
CA GLY A 142 -0.75 -9.92 2.61
C GLY A 142 -0.05 -8.65 3.09
N VAL A 143 1.13 -8.83 3.68
CA VAL A 143 2.06 -7.75 4.01
C VAL A 143 3.40 -8.12 3.36
N GLU A 144 4.02 -7.16 2.68
CA GLU A 144 5.37 -7.29 2.15
C GLU A 144 6.29 -6.27 2.83
N THR A 145 7.57 -6.61 2.90
CA THR A 145 8.63 -5.67 3.30
C THR A 145 9.52 -5.39 2.10
N ILE A 146 9.69 -4.13 1.78
CA ILE A 146 10.47 -3.63 0.66
C ILE A 146 11.73 -2.98 1.20
N ASP A 147 12.89 -3.36 0.68
CA ASP A 147 14.14 -2.64 0.90
C ASP A 147 14.24 -1.46 -0.08
N LEU A 148 14.07 -0.24 0.42
CA LEU A 148 14.13 1.00 -0.35
C LEU A 148 15.57 1.42 -0.69
N SER A 149 16.58 0.84 -0.03
CA SER A 149 17.98 1.15 -0.28
C SER A 149 18.56 0.44 -1.52
N THR A 150 17.93 -0.67 -1.93
CA THR A 150 18.35 -1.44 -3.10
C THR A 150 17.96 -0.71 -4.41
N PRO A 151 18.88 -0.49 -5.36
CA PRO A 151 18.50 0.04 -6.68
C PRO A 151 17.60 -0.92 -7.46
N ARG A 152 16.60 -0.40 -8.18
CA ARG A 152 15.71 -1.20 -9.03
C ARG A 152 16.20 -1.23 -10.47
N VAL A 153 16.23 -2.43 -11.07
CA VAL A 153 16.47 -2.58 -12.51
C VAL A 153 15.31 -1.96 -13.30
N THR A 154 15.56 -1.51 -14.52
CA THR A 154 14.48 -1.01 -15.37
C THR A 154 13.63 -2.18 -15.85
N TYR A 155 12.34 -1.94 -16.08
CA TYR A 155 11.41 -2.93 -16.61
C TYR A 155 11.89 -3.56 -17.93
N ASP A 156 12.61 -2.80 -18.74
CA ASP A 156 13.13 -3.27 -20.03
C ASP A 156 14.22 -4.34 -19.86
N MET A 157 14.95 -4.35 -18.73
CA MET A 157 15.96 -5.35 -18.41
C MET A 157 15.37 -6.68 -17.90
N LEU A 158 14.08 -6.73 -17.56
CA LEU A 158 13.41 -7.97 -17.18
C LEU A 158 13.08 -8.78 -18.44
N ASP A 159 13.38 -10.07 -18.50
CA ASP A 159 12.99 -10.88 -19.67
C ASP A 159 11.52 -11.33 -19.59
N ILE A 160 11.22 -12.18 -18.61
CA ILE A 160 9.90 -12.78 -18.35
C ILE A 160 9.74 -12.96 -16.84
N GLY A 161 8.51 -12.87 -16.33
CA GLY A 161 8.22 -13.18 -14.93
C GLY A 161 7.37 -12.14 -14.21
N TRP A 162 7.10 -12.43 -12.94
CA TRP A 162 6.40 -11.48 -12.06
C TRP A 162 7.27 -10.26 -11.78
N TYR A 163 6.64 -9.09 -11.72
CA TYR A 163 7.27 -7.85 -11.33
C TYR A 163 6.43 -7.04 -10.35
N ALA A 164 7.11 -6.27 -9.52
CA ALA A 164 6.53 -5.24 -8.66
C ALA A 164 7.29 -3.92 -8.87
N CYS A 165 6.60 -2.90 -9.34
CA CYS A 165 7.20 -1.63 -9.72
C CYS A 165 7.27 -0.66 -8.54
N GLN A 166 8.27 0.22 -8.56
CA GLN A 166 8.41 1.34 -7.60
C GLN A 166 7.19 2.28 -7.58
N ASN A 167 6.40 2.35 -8.65
CA ASN A 167 5.17 3.15 -8.68
C ASN A 167 3.94 2.41 -8.12
N GLY A 168 4.11 1.17 -7.63
CA GLY A 168 3.07 0.37 -6.98
C GLY A 168 2.36 -0.63 -7.89
N HIS A 169 2.61 -0.58 -9.20
CA HIS A 169 2.00 -1.53 -10.13
C HIS A 169 2.71 -2.88 -10.11
N THR A 170 1.92 -3.96 -10.10
CA THR A 170 2.40 -5.35 -10.19
C THR A 170 1.89 -5.99 -11.47
N GLY A 171 2.57 -7.04 -11.92
CA GLY A 171 2.14 -7.78 -13.10
C GLY A 171 3.09 -8.87 -13.52
N PHE A 172 2.85 -9.44 -14.69
CA PHE A 172 3.69 -10.46 -15.29
C PHE A 172 4.19 -9.98 -16.66
N LYS A 173 5.51 -9.86 -16.84
CA LYS A 173 6.11 -9.57 -18.15
C LYS A 173 6.08 -10.85 -18.98
N ARG A 174 5.40 -10.79 -20.13
CA ARG A 174 5.22 -11.93 -21.03
C ARG A 174 6.47 -12.11 -21.90
N GLY A 175 6.79 -13.37 -22.17
CA GLY A 175 7.84 -13.79 -23.09
C GLY A 175 7.43 -15.10 -23.76
N LEU A 176 8.38 -15.77 -24.43
CA LEU A 176 8.13 -17.07 -25.03
C LEU A 176 7.94 -18.14 -23.94
N PRO A 177 6.91 -19.01 -24.01
CA PRO A 177 6.66 -20.02 -22.98
C PRO A 177 7.85 -20.93 -22.70
N GLU A 178 8.65 -21.25 -23.71
CA GLU A 178 9.87 -22.07 -23.60
C GLU A 178 11.00 -21.42 -22.78
N GLN A 179 10.93 -20.11 -22.55
CA GLN A 179 11.88 -19.38 -21.70
C GLN A 179 11.44 -19.37 -20.23
N LEU A 180 10.20 -19.80 -19.94
CA LEU A 180 9.67 -19.79 -18.58
C LEU A 180 10.26 -20.93 -17.76
N THR A 181 10.83 -20.58 -16.61
CA THR A 181 11.33 -21.54 -15.63
C THR A 181 10.47 -21.48 -14.36
N THR A 182 10.38 -22.57 -13.60
CA THR A 182 9.70 -22.57 -12.29
C THR A 182 10.27 -21.50 -11.37
N LYS A 183 11.59 -21.31 -11.41
CA LYS A 183 12.28 -20.24 -10.67
C LYS A 183 11.68 -18.87 -11.00
N MET A 184 11.43 -18.55 -12.26
CA MET A 184 10.83 -17.25 -12.65
C MET A 184 9.39 -17.06 -12.15
N LEU A 185 8.68 -18.14 -11.80
CA LEU A 185 7.34 -18.08 -11.21
C LEU A 185 7.37 -17.85 -9.70
N ASP A 186 8.43 -18.30 -9.03
CA ASP A 186 8.57 -18.23 -7.57
C ASP A 186 9.15 -16.89 -7.09
N PHE A 187 9.73 -16.08 -7.99
CA PHE A 187 10.36 -14.80 -7.65
C PHE A 187 9.66 -13.61 -8.29
N VAL A 188 9.43 -12.58 -7.48
CA VAL A 188 9.00 -11.26 -7.94
C VAL A 188 10.24 -10.40 -8.21
N ASN A 189 10.31 -9.81 -9.40
CA ASN A 189 11.36 -8.86 -9.76
C ASN A 189 10.93 -7.44 -9.40
N GLU A 190 11.73 -6.74 -8.60
CA GLU A 190 11.44 -5.34 -8.32
C GLU A 190 12.03 -4.43 -9.41
N VAL A 191 11.18 -3.59 -10.00
CA VAL A 191 11.53 -2.83 -11.21
C VAL A 191 11.19 -1.34 -11.11
N SER A 192 11.84 -0.55 -11.95
CA SER A 192 11.51 0.84 -12.25
C SER A 192 10.96 0.97 -13.68
N PHE A 193 10.27 2.06 -13.98
CA PHE A 193 9.80 2.40 -15.34
C PHE A 193 8.95 1.32 -16.03
N CYS A 194 8.04 0.67 -15.31
CA CYS A 194 7.08 -0.26 -15.93
C CYS A 194 6.14 0.48 -16.91
N PRO A 195 5.40 -0.23 -17.79
CA PRO A 195 4.52 0.40 -18.76
C PRO A 195 3.49 1.36 -18.14
N ALA A 196 3.02 1.09 -16.93
CA ALA A 196 2.09 1.96 -16.22
C ALA A 196 2.72 3.29 -15.76
N CYS A 197 4.04 3.33 -15.49
CA CYS A 197 4.73 4.58 -15.17
C CYS A 197 4.54 5.63 -16.28
N LYS A 198 4.51 5.20 -17.55
CA LYS A 198 4.33 6.12 -18.68
C LYS A 198 2.93 6.72 -18.75
N ILE A 199 1.92 6.02 -18.23
CA ILE A 199 0.52 6.46 -18.21
C ILE A 199 0.28 7.42 -17.05
N ASP A 200 0.89 7.14 -15.90
CA ASP A 200 0.72 7.91 -14.67
C ASP A 200 1.53 9.23 -14.66
N GLY A 201 2.17 9.60 -15.79
CA GLY A 201 3.01 10.78 -15.89
C GLY A 201 4.32 10.67 -15.09
N TYR A 202 4.76 9.46 -14.75
CA TYR A 202 6.07 9.18 -14.16
C TYR A 202 7.17 9.29 -15.23
N ASN A 203 7.40 10.50 -15.75
CA ASN A 203 8.60 10.81 -16.52
C ASN A 203 9.09 12.22 -16.18
N GLU A 204 10.38 12.26 -15.86
CA GLU A 204 11.26 13.39 -15.46
C GLU A 204 11.30 13.72 -13.96
#